data_AF-A0A2A9FTW2-F1
#
_entry.id   AF-A0A2A9FTW2-F1
#
_cell.length_a   1.000
_cell.length_b   1.000
_cell.length_c   1.000
_cell.angle_alpha   90.00
_cell.angle_beta   90.00
_cell.angle_gamma   90.00
#
_symmetry.space_group_name_H-M   'P 1'
#
loop_
_entity.id
_entity.type
_entity.pdbx_description
1 polymer ?
#
loop_
_entity_poly.entity_id
_entity_poly.type
_entity_poly.pdbx_seq_one_letter_code
_entity_poly.pdbx_strand_id
1 'polypeptide(L)'
;MKAKVLITRLNDGKIHSGQSLAIEFGVSRTAIWKIVRRALKEGFDIHTVRGRGYQLANPVDFLDQKIIAKNVDYSTVYRKQRGVEWLPLTDLF
;
A
#
# COMPACT_ATOMS: atom_id res chain seq x y z
N MET A 1 -7.31 1.62 5.29
CA MET A 1 -7.47 0.25 5.83
C MET A 1 -8.11 -0.74 4.85
N LYS A 2 -9.37 -0.56 4.41
CA LYS A 2 -10.07 -1.57 3.57
C LYS A 2 -9.39 -1.87 2.22
N ALA A 3 -8.81 -0.86 1.57
CA ALA A 3 -8.07 -1.05 0.31
C ALA A 3 -6.81 -1.91 0.51
N LYS A 4 -5.98 -1.61 1.53
CA LYS A 4 -4.76 -2.39 1.85
C LYS A 4 -5.06 -3.89 1.95
N VAL A 5 -6.09 -4.27 2.70
CA VAL A 5 -6.48 -5.69 2.87
C VAL A 5 -6.83 -6.35 1.53
N LEU A 6 -7.61 -5.68 0.68
CA LEU A 6 -7.95 -6.21 -0.65
C LEU A 6 -6.71 -6.36 -1.53
N ILE A 7 -5.81 -5.37 -1.54
CA ILE A 7 -4.58 -5.44 -2.34
C ILE A 7 -3.65 -6.55 -1.83
N THR A 8 -3.48 -6.66 -0.51
CA THR A 8 -2.74 -7.78 0.09
C THR A 8 -3.31 -9.11 -0.36
N ARG A 9 -4.64 -9.22 -0.49
CA ARG A 9 -5.28 -10.44 -0.97
C ARG A 9 -5.02 -10.72 -2.45
N LEU A 10 -5.05 -9.70 -3.31
CA LEU A 10 -4.77 -9.81 -4.74
C LEU A 10 -3.26 -9.96 -5.04
N ASN A 11 -2.39 -9.81 -4.04
CA ASN A 11 -0.94 -9.84 -4.18
C ASN A 11 -0.37 -11.21 -4.57
N ASP A 12 -1.20 -12.26 -4.56
CA ASP A 12 -0.85 -13.58 -5.09
C ASP A 12 -0.77 -13.62 -6.62
N GLY A 13 -1.12 -12.52 -7.29
CA GLY A 13 -1.07 -12.38 -8.75
C GLY A 13 -2.15 -13.20 -9.47
N LYS A 14 -3.09 -13.81 -8.76
CA LYS A 14 -4.17 -14.62 -9.35
C LYS A 14 -5.42 -13.77 -9.59
N ILE A 15 -6.31 -14.29 -10.42
CA ILE A 15 -7.61 -13.67 -10.67
C ILE A 15 -8.59 -14.13 -9.61
N HIS A 16 -9.21 -13.15 -8.94
CA HIS A 16 -10.24 -13.39 -7.93
C HIS A 16 -11.55 -12.76 -8.36
N SER A 17 -12.62 -13.55 -8.39
CA SER A 17 -13.94 -13.04 -8.75
C SER A 17 -14.45 -12.03 -7.71
N GLY A 18 -15.22 -11.04 -8.14
CA GLY A 18 -15.86 -10.11 -7.19
C GLY A 18 -16.79 -10.81 -6.19
N GLN A 19 -17.33 -11.98 -6.55
CA GLN A 19 -18.16 -12.79 -5.67
C GLN A 19 -17.33 -13.54 -4.62
N SER A 20 -16.23 -14.17 -5.00
CA SER A 20 -15.35 -14.86 -4.06
C SER A 20 -14.75 -13.89 -3.05
N LEU A 21 -14.30 -12.72 -3.51
CA LEU A 21 -13.81 -11.65 -2.62
C LEU A 21 -14.92 -11.14 -1.69
N ALA A 22 -16.14 -10.96 -2.19
CA ALA A 22 -17.27 -10.52 -1.38
C ALA A 22 -17.59 -11.52 -0.25
N ILE A 23 -17.59 -12.82 -0.55
CA ILE A 23 -17.79 -13.89 0.43
C ILE A 23 -16.64 -13.90 1.44
N GLU A 24 -15.39 -13.89 0.96
CA GLU A 24 -14.18 -13.92 1.80
C GLU A 24 -14.14 -12.75 2.80
N PHE A 25 -14.51 -11.54 2.36
CA PHE A 25 -14.50 -10.36 3.20
C PHE A 25 -15.82 -10.10 3.96
N GLY A 26 -16.86 -10.91 3.77
CA GLY A 26 -18.16 -10.72 4.40
C GLY A 26 -18.85 -9.41 4.00
N VAL A 27 -18.71 -9.00 2.73
CA VAL A 27 -19.28 -7.74 2.19
C VAL A 27 -20.02 -7.98 0.88
N SER A 28 -20.73 -6.97 0.37
CA SER A 28 -21.38 -7.08 -0.93
C SER A 28 -20.39 -6.97 -2.10
N ARG A 29 -20.76 -7.52 -3.27
CA ARG A 29 -19.98 -7.35 -4.52
C ARG A 29 -19.80 -5.87 -4.88
N THR A 30 -20.81 -5.04 -4.62
CA THR A 30 -20.74 -3.58 -4.82
C THR A 30 -19.70 -2.94 -3.91
N ALA A 31 -19.54 -3.42 -2.67
CA ALA A 31 -18.49 -2.93 -1.77
C ALA A 31 -17.09 -3.28 -2.29
N ILE A 32 -16.88 -4.51 -2.78
CA ILE A 32 -15.61 -4.90 -3.43
C ILE A 32 -15.31 -3.96 -4.60
N TRP A 33 -16.29 -3.73 -5.49
CA TRP A 33 -16.11 -2.82 -6.62
C TRP A 33 -15.74 -1.40 -6.19
N LYS A 34 -16.37 -0.85 -5.12
CA LYS A 34 -16.02 0.47 -4.57
C LYS A 34 -14.57 0.49 -4.07
N ILE A 35 -14.13 -0.56 -3.39
CA ILE A 35 -12.76 -0.67 -2.88
C ILE A 35 -11.75 -0.78 -4.04
N VAL A 36 -12.01 -1.60 -5.06
CA VAL A 36 -11.16 -1.71 -6.26
C VAL A 36 -11.06 -0.36 -6.97
N ARG A 37 -12.19 0.33 -7.19
CA ARG A 37 -12.22 1.65 -7.82
C ARG A 37 -11.41 2.69 -7.04
N ARG A 38 -11.44 2.60 -5.71
CA ARG A 38 -10.62 3.46 -4.85
C ARG A 38 -9.13 3.13 -5.00
N ALA A 39 -8.76 1.85 -4.98
CA ALA A 39 -7.35 1.45 -5.13
C ALA A 39 -6.77 1.86 -6.49
N LEU A 40 -7.54 1.72 -7.58
CA LEU A 40 -7.14 2.24 -8.90
C LEU A 40 -6.85 3.76 -8.86
N LYS A 41 -7.67 4.53 -8.14
CA LYS A 41 -7.43 5.98 -7.95
C LYS A 41 -6.22 6.30 -7.07
N GLU A 42 -5.87 5.39 -6.16
CA GLU A 42 -4.68 5.49 -5.31
C GLU A 42 -3.40 5.03 -6.04
N GLY A 43 -3.50 4.63 -7.32
CA GLY A 43 -2.37 4.29 -8.19
C GLY A 43 -2.02 2.81 -8.27
N PHE A 44 -2.83 1.93 -7.66
CA PHE A 44 -2.64 0.48 -7.82
C PHE A 44 -3.05 0.04 -9.22
N ASP A 45 -2.24 -0.82 -9.84
CA ASP A 45 -2.54 -1.38 -11.15
C ASP A 45 -3.33 -2.69 -11.01
N ILE A 46 -4.66 -2.61 -11.23
CA ILE A 46 -5.58 -3.74 -11.08
C ILE A 46 -6.32 -3.97 -12.40
N HIS A 47 -6.10 -5.13 -12.99
CA HIS A 47 -6.81 -5.56 -14.18
C HIS A 47 -8.20 -6.09 -13.82
N THR A 48 -9.23 -5.58 -14.49
CA THR A 48 -10.58 -6.15 -14.46
C THR A 48 -10.73 -7.11 -15.63
N VAL A 49 -10.70 -8.41 -15.34
CA VAL A 49 -10.87 -9.47 -16.35
C VAL A 49 -12.37 -9.74 -16.50
N ARG A 50 -12.95 -9.33 -17.63
CA ARG A 50 -14.39 -9.44 -17.91
C ARG A 50 -14.91 -10.84 -17.63
N GLY A 51 -15.94 -10.94 -16.79
CA GLY A 51 -16.56 -12.21 -16.40
C GLY A 51 -15.76 -13.06 -15.39
N ARG A 52 -14.49 -12.74 -15.10
CA ARG A 52 -13.65 -13.54 -14.18
C ARG A 52 -13.36 -12.84 -12.85
N GLY A 53 -13.07 -11.53 -12.86
CA GLY A 53 -12.77 -10.80 -11.63
C GLY A 53 -11.64 -9.79 -11.74
N TYR A 54 -10.86 -9.71 -10.66
CA TYR A 54 -9.79 -8.72 -10.48
C TYR A 54 -8.45 -9.41 -10.26
N GLN A 55 -7.39 -8.82 -10.77
CA GLN A 55 -6.01 -9.29 -10.63
C GLN A 55 -5.11 -8.08 -10.46
N LEU A 56 -4.17 -8.14 -9.52
CA LEU A 56 -3.13 -7.14 -9.40
C LEU A 56 -2.11 -7.37 -10.52
N ALA A 57 -1.78 -6.34 -11.29
CA ALA A 57 -0.90 -6.47 -12.46
C ALA A 57 0.53 -6.83 -12.06
N ASN A 58 1.03 -6.23 -10.97
CA ASN A 58 2.33 -6.49 -10.39
C ASN A 58 2.22 -6.67 -8.89
N PRO A 59 2.94 -7.63 -8.28
CA PRO A 59 3.02 -7.73 -6.83
C PRO A 59 3.50 -6.42 -6.21
N VAL A 60 2.89 -6.03 -5.10
CA VAL A 60 3.28 -4.88 -4.29
C VAL A 60 3.97 -5.38 -3.04
N ASP A 61 5.15 -4.84 -2.77
CA ASP A 61 5.79 -4.96 -1.48
C ASP A 61 5.34 -3.81 -0.58
N PHE A 62 4.69 -4.15 0.53
CA PHE A 62 4.17 -3.15 1.45
C PHE A 62 5.25 -2.76 2.44
N LEU A 63 5.65 -1.49 2.39
CA LEU A 63 6.50 -0.92 3.41
C LEU A 63 5.82 -0.96 4.79
N ASP A 64 6.57 -1.43 5.78
CA ASP A 64 6.16 -1.42 7.19
C ASP A 64 6.90 -0.31 7.93
N GLN A 65 6.14 0.61 8.50
CA GLN A 65 6.67 1.77 9.22
C GLN A 65 7.55 1.36 10.41
N LYS A 66 7.22 0.29 11.14
CA LYS A 66 8.00 -0.17 12.30
C LYS A 66 9.33 -0.76 11.84
N ILE A 67 9.32 -1.52 10.73
CA ILE A 67 10.54 -2.05 10.13
C ILE A 67 11.44 -0.91 9.66
N ILE A 68 10.88 0.08 8.96
CA ILE A 68 11.63 1.25 8.52
C ILE A 68 12.21 1.99 9.73
N ALA A 69 11.38 2.37 10.71
CA ALA A 69 11.82 3.14 11.87
C ALA A 69 12.92 2.43 12.68
N LYS A 70 12.91 1.09 12.74
CA LYS A 70 13.96 0.31 13.40
C LYS A 70 15.29 0.31 12.63
N ASN A 71 15.25 0.43 11.31
CA ASN A 71 16.41 0.26 10.43
C ASN A 71 16.93 1.57 9.81
N VAL A 72 16.31 2.71 10.15
CA VAL A 72 16.81 4.03 9.74
C VAL A 72 17.80 4.53 10.80
N ASP A 73 19.06 4.70 10.40
CA ASP A 73 20.07 5.38 11.21
C ASP A 73 20.00 6.90 10.98
N TYR A 74 19.47 7.60 11.98
CA TYR A 74 19.35 9.06 11.96
C TYR A 74 20.69 9.79 12.18
N SER A 75 21.78 9.10 12.51
CA SER A 75 23.08 9.72 12.76
C SER A 75 23.80 10.21 11.49
N THR A 76 23.37 9.75 10.31
CA THR A 76 24.00 10.07 9.02
C THR A 76 23.59 11.44 8.45
N VAL A 77 22.58 12.11 9.02
CA VAL A 77 22.04 13.36 8.45
C VAL A 77 22.88 14.60 8.81
N TYR A 78 23.94 14.43 9.60
CA TYR A 78 24.74 15.51 10.16
C TYR A 78 26.18 15.49 9.65
N ARG A 79 26.48 16.19 8.54
CA ARG A 79 27.87 16.51 8.17
C ARG A 79 28.33 17.72 8.97
N LYS A 80 29.22 17.51 9.94
CA LYS A 80 29.90 18.57 10.70
C LYS A 80 30.72 19.45 9.74
N GLN A 81 30.16 20.58 9.30
CA GLN A 81 30.98 21.73 8.89
C GLN A 81 31.30 22.52 10.16
N ARG A 82 32.58 22.88 10.33
CA ARG A 82 33.05 23.59 11.52
C ARG A 82 32.21 24.87 11.70
N GLY A 83 31.51 24.99 12.84
CA GLY A 83 30.96 26.27 13.31
C GLY A 83 29.44 26.46 13.27
N VAL A 84 28.63 25.45 12.94
CA VAL A 84 27.16 25.56 13.00
C VAL A 84 26.57 24.73 14.12
N GLU A 85 25.71 25.37 14.92
CA GLU A 85 24.95 24.80 16.03
C GLU A 85 23.94 23.76 15.50
N TRP A 86 23.83 22.63 16.19
CA TRP A 86 22.98 21.51 15.79
C TRP A 86 21.53 21.82 16.13
N LEU A 87 20.72 22.19 15.13
CA LEU A 87 19.26 22.19 15.24
C LEU A 87 18.70 20.89 14.63
N PRO A 88 17.75 20.21 15.30
CA PRO A 88 17.10 19.05 14.73
C PRO A 88 16.30 19.46 13.49
N LEU A 89 16.43 18.70 12.40
CA LEU A 89 15.69 18.91 11.14
C LEU A 89 14.14 18.83 11.29
N THR A 90 13.64 18.53 12.48
CA THR A 90 12.20 18.59 12.80
C THR A 90 11.66 20.01 12.83
N ASP A 91 12.52 21.04 12.93
CA ASP A 91 12.13 22.45 12.98
C ASP A 91 12.16 23.13 11.60
N LEU A 92 12.27 22.36 10.51
CA LEU A 92 12.36 22.84 9.12
C LEU A 92 11.12 22.52 8.26
N PHE A 93 10.00 22.14 8.88
CA PHE A 93 8.69 21.99 8.23
C PHE A 93 7.61 22.75 8.99
#